data_AF-R9IVQ5-F1
#
_entry.id   AF-R9IVQ5-F1
#
_cell.length_a   1.000
_cell.length_b   1.000
_cell.length_c   1.000
_cell.angle_alpha   90.00
_cell.angle_beta   90.00
_cell.angle_gamma   90.00
#
_symmetry.space_group_name_H-M   'P 1'
#
loop_
_entity.id
_entity.type
_entity.pdbx_description
1 polymer ?
#
loop_
_entity_poly.entity_id
_entity_poly.type
_entity_poly.pdbx_seq_one_letter_code
_entity_poly.pdbx_strand_id
1 'polypeptide(L)'
;MDAVRAYEEVIKDNIEYRYLIQDKNIDRGMLDEIVSLMLETVCTRRKVIRIAGDDYPAELVKSKFMKLNSSHIQFVIGNHLRGGSGTDHRRNRKIQAGMTP
;
A
#
# COMPACT_ATOMS: atom_id res chain seq x y z
N MET A 1 -8.39 -1.67 -23.55
CA MET A 1 -8.49 -0.83 -22.34
C MET A 1 -8.94 -1.64 -21.13
N ASP A 2 -8.92 -2.97 -21.24
CA ASP A 2 -9.76 -3.85 -20.42
C ASP A 2 -8.98 -4.48 -19.26
N ALA A 3 -7.66 -4.66 -19.43
CA ALA A 3 -6.79 -5.20 -18.38
C ALA A 3 -6.80 -4.33 -17.12
N VAL A 4 -6.76 -3.00 -17.27
CA VAL A 4 -6.77 -2.07 -16.12
C VAL A 4 -8.07 -2.19 -15.33
N ARG A 5 -9.22 -2.26 -16.01
CA ARG A 5 -10.52 -2.44 -15.35
C ARG A 5 -10.64 -3.79 -14.66
N ALA A 6 -10.13 -4.85 -15.28
CA ALA A 6 -10.10 -6.18 -14.65
C ALA A 6 -9.25 -6.18 -13.37
N TYR A 7 -8.07 -5.55 -13.40
CA TYR A 7 -7.24 -5.43 -12.19
C TYR A 7 -7.91 -4.56 -11.12
N GLU A 8 -8.57 -3.47 -11.50
CA GLU A 8 -9.29 -2.62 -10.58
C GLU A 8 -10.40 -3.39 -9.85
N GLU A 9 -11.19 -4.19 -10.57
CA GLU A 9 -12.22 -5.03 -9.94
C GLU A 9 -11.62 -6.07 -9.00
N VAL A 10 -10.55 -6.76 -9.40
CA VAL A 10 -9.86 -7.74 -8.56
C VAL A 10 -9.33 -7.08 -7.28
N ILE A 11 -8.74 -5.89 -7.37
CA ILE A 11 -8.23 -5.16 -6.20
C ILE A 11 -9.40 -4.78 -5.28
N LYS A 12 -10.48 -4.23 -5.85
CA LYS A 12 -11.68 -3.84 -5.08
C LYS A 12 -12.35 -5.03 -4.39
N ASP A 13 -12.33 -6.19 -5.02
CA ASP A 13 -12.86 -7.43 -4.44
C ASP A 13 -11.99 -7.94 -3.29
N ASN A 14 -10.65 -7.96 -3.47
CA ASN A 14 -9.71 -8.39 -2.42
C ASN A 14 -9.80 -7.53 -1.15
N ILE A 15 -9.94 -6.21 -1.29
CA ILE A 15 -10.07 -5.32 -0.13
C ILE A 15 -11.51 -5.18 0.38
N GLU A 16 -12.47 -5.90 -0.21
CA GLU A 16 -13.89 -5.80 0.12
C GLU A 16 -14.40 -4.35 0.06
N TYR A 17 -14.01 -3.62 -0.98
CA TYR A 17 -14.28 -2.18 -1.14
C TYR A 17 -15.76 -1.85 -0.89
N ARG A 18 -16.68 -2.69 -1.38
CA ARG A 18 -18.13 -2.52 -1.21
C ARG A 18 -18.59 -2.55 0.25
N TYR A 19 -17.89 -3.28 1.11
CA TYR A 19 -18.17 -3.33 2.54
C TYR A 19 -17.53 -2.15 3.27
N LEU A 20 -16.31 -1.77 2.88
CA LEU A 20 -15.60 -0.63 3.48
C LEU A 20 -16.33 0.69 3.25
N ILE A 21 -16.88 0.95 2.06
CA ILE A 21 -17.62 2.19 1.78
C ILE A 21 -18.94 2.34 2.56
N GLN A 22 -19.46 1.24 3.14
CA GLN A 22 -20.66 1.28 3.97
C GLN A 22 -20.32 1.74 5.40
N ASP A 23 -19.06 1.62 5.80
CA ASP A 23 -18.58 2.09 7.09
C ASP A 23 -18.42 3.62 7.07
N LYS A 24 -19.19 4.31 7.91
CA LYS A 24 -19.14 5.78 8.02
C LYS A 24 -17.82 6.31 8.57
N ASN A 25 -17.01 5.46 9.19
CA ASN A 25 -15.69 5.83 9.68
C ASN A 25 -14.62 5.77 8.59
N ILE A 26 -14.97 5.29 7.39
CA ILE A 26 -14.03 5.15 6.28
C ILE A 26 -14.27 6.27 5.28
N ASP A 27 -13.26 7.10 5.07
CA ASP A 27 -13.29 8.11 4.03
C ASP A 27 -13.15 7.44 2.65
N ARG A 28 -14.18 7.61 1.83
CA ARG A 28 -14.23 7.03 0.48
C ARG A 28 -13.12 7.57 -0.43
N GLY A 29 -12.74 8.84 -0.27
CA GLY A 29 -11.66 9.45 -1.05
C GLY A 29 -10.31 8.80 -0.75
N MET A 30 -10.01 8.57 0.53
CA MET A 30 -8.81 7.85 0.96
C MET A 30 -8.81 6.41 0.44
N LEU A 31 -9.96 5.73 0.45
CA LEU A 31 -10.09 4.38 -0.10
C LEU A 31 -9.84 4.35 -1.62
N ASP A 32 -10.38 5.31 -2.36
CA ASP A 32 -10.15 5.45 -3.81
C ASP A 32 -8.68 5.73 -4.13
N GLU A 33 -7.99 6.55 -3.32
CA GLU A 33 -6.55 6.77 -3.47
C GLU A 33 -5.74 5.49 -3.27
N ILE A 34 -6.08 4.68 -2.25
CA ILE A 34 -5.39 3.40 -2.00
C ILE A 34 -5.59 2.44 -3.19
N VAL A 35 -6.82 2.33 -3.70
CA VAL A 35 -7.11 1.50 -4.88
C VAL A 35 -6.35 2.01 -6.09
N SER A 36 -6.29 3.32 -6.30
CA SER A 36 -5.54 3.93 -7.40
C SER A 36 -4.04 3.61 -7.32
N LEU A 37 -3.43 3.75 -6.14
CA LEU A 37 -2.02 3.42 -5.89
C LEU A 37 -1.72 1.93 -6.12
N MET A 38 -2.61 1.06 -5.62
CA MET A 38 -2.54 -0.37 -5.88
C MET A 38 -2.56 -0.63 -7.39
N LEU A 39 -3.56 -0.08 -8.09
CA LEU A 39 -3.76 -0.27 -9.51
C LEU A 39 -2.55 0.20 -10.32
N GLU A 40 -1.97 1.36 -9.99
CA GLU A 40 -0.75 1.87 -10.62
C GLU A 40 0.45 0.94 -10.38
N THR A 41 0.56 0.40 -9.16
CA THR A 41 1.59 -0.58 -8.80
C THR A 41 1.42 -1.90 -9.54
N VAL A 42 0.19 -2.41 -9.70
CA VAL A 42 -0.05 -3.68 -10.42
C VAL A 42 0.11 -3.49 -11.93
N CYS A 43 -0.28 -2.34 -12.46
CA CYS A 43 -0.11 -1.96 -13.87
C CYS A 43 1.33 -1.59 -14.24
N THR A 44 2.23 -1.45 -13.26
CA THR A 44 3.63 -1.18 -13.57
C THR A 44 4.26 -2.34 -14.34
N ARG A 45 4.96 -1.97 -15.43
CA ARG A 45 5.78 -2.89 -16.24
C ARG A 45 7.23 -2.96 -15.73
N ARG A 46 7.58 -2.18 -14.70
CA ARG A 46 8.91 -2.18 -14.10
C ARG A 46 9.13 -3.48 -13.33
N LYS A 47 10.35 -4.01 -13.37
CA LYS A 47 10.75 -5.21 -12.61
C LYS A 47 11.02 -4.91 -11.13
N VAL A 48 11.32 -3.66 -10.81
CA VAL A 48 11.64 -3.17 -9.47
C VAL A 48 10.93 -1.87 -9.15
N ILE A 49 10.54 -1.69 -7.89
CA ILE A 49 9.89 -0.51 -7.34
C ILE A 49 10.75 -0.01 -6.19
N ARG A 50 11.12 1.28 -6.24
CA ARG A 50 11.95 1.89 -5.21
C ARG A 50 11.08 2.50 -4.12
N ILE A 51 11.17 1.97 -2.90
CA ILE A 51 10.39 2.43 -1.74
C ILE A 51 11.38 2.84 -0.66
N ALA A 52 11.28 4.08 -0.17
CA ALA A 52 12.16 4.64 0.88
C ALA A 52 13.67 4.58 0.57
N GLY A 53 14.07 4.40 -0.70
CA GLY A 53 15.46 4.28 -1.13
C GLY A 53 15.91 2.84 -1.41
N ASP A 54 15.13 1.84 -0.99
CA ASP A 54 15.39 0.43 -1.24
C ASP A 54 14.65 -0.06 -2.50
N ASP A 55 15.31 -0.90 -3.28
CA ASP A 55 14.75 -1.51 -4.49
C ASP A 55 14.06 -2.85 -4.16
N TYR A 56 12.75 -2.91 -4.35
CA TYR A 56 11.96 -4.10 -4.16
C TYR A 56 11.51 -4.70 -5.50
N PRO A 57 11.50 -6.03 -5.66
CA PRO A 57 10.91 -6.65 -6.84
C PRO A 57 9.44 -6.26 -6.98
N ALA A 58 9.02 -5.86 -8.18
CA ALA A 58 7.64 -5.47 -8.43
C ALA A 58 6.66 -6.61 -8.09
N GLU A 59 7.04 -7.87 -8.33
CA GLU A 59 6.23 -9.04 -7.96
C GLU A 59 6.05 -9.17 -6.44
N LEU A 60 7.09 -8.85 -5.65
CA LEU A 60 7.00 -8.87 -4.18
C LEU A 60 6.02 -7.80 -3.69
N VAL A 61 6.12 -6.59 -4.25
CA VAL A 61 5.21 -5.49 -3.92
C VAL A 61 3.78 -5.82 -4.34
N LYS A 62 3.57 -6.36 -5.55
CA LYS A 62 2.26 -6.86 -6.01
C LYS A 62 1.72 -7.93 -5.08
N SER A 63 2.53 -8.92 -4.68
CA SER A 63 2.12 -9.97 -3.74
C SER A 63 1.72 -9.40 -2.38
N LYS A 64 2.44 -8.40 -1.86
CA LYS A 64 2.07 -7.70 -0.63
C LYS A 64 0.74 -6.96 -0.76
N PHE A 65 0.52 -6.24 -1.87
CA PHE A 65 -0.74 -5.53 -2.11
C PHE A 65 -1.93 -6.49 -2.29
N MET A 66 -1.74 -7.61 -2.99
CA MET A 66 -2.77 -8.64 -3.18
C MET A 66 -3.09 -9.42 -1.89
N LYS A 67 -2.29 -9.28 -0.83
CA LYS A 67 -2.57 -9.86 0.50
C LYS A 67 -3.28 -8.87 1.44
N LEU A 68 -3.55 -7.64 1.01
CA LEU A 68 -4.28 -6.67 1.81
C LEU A 68 -5.78 -6.98 1.74
N ASN A 69 -6.39 -6.96 2.92
CA ASN A 69 -7.82 -7.25 3.13
C ASN A 69 -8.44 -6.04 3.82
N SER A 70 -9.77 -6.03 3.97
CA SER A 70 -10.53 -5.00 4.68
C SER A 70 -9.92 -4.59 6.03
N SER A 71 -9.45 -5.55 6.84
CA SER A 71 -8.81 -5.27 8.13
C SER A 71 -7.53 -4.44 8.03
N HIS A 72 -6.72 -4.67 6.99
CA HIS A 72 -5.50 -3.88 6.77
C HIS A 72 -5.84 -2.45 6.33
N ILE A 73 -6.86 -2.30 5.49
CA ILE A 73 -7.35 -0.99 5.05
C ILE A 73 -7.93 -0.22 6.24
N GLN A 74 -8.78 -0.87 7.05
CA GLN A 74 -9.28 -0.30 8.29
C GLN A 74 -8.17 0.07 9.27
N PHE A 75 -7.07 -0.68 9.34
CA PHE A 75 -5.93 -0.32 10.17
C PHE A 75 -5.24 0.96 9.68
N VAL A 76 -5.01 1.08 8.37
CA VAL A 76 -4.40 2.28 7.77
C VAL A 76 -5.29 3.51 7.96
N ILE A 77 -6.59 3.37 7.71
CA ILE A 77 -7.58 4.46 7.83
C ILE A 77 -7.87 4.79 9.29
N GLY A 78 -8.03 3.77 10.14
CA GLY A 78 -8.31 3.92 11.57
C GLY A 78 -7.16 4.56 12.36
N ASN A 79 -5.91 4.40 11.92
CA ASN A 79 -4.77 5.11 12.49
C ASN A 79 -4.78 6.61 12.14
N HIS A 80 -5.35 7.00 11.00
CA HIS A 80 -5.47 8.41 10.63
C HIS A 80 -6.47 9.16 11.52
N LEU A 81 -7.52 8.48 12.01
CA LEU A 81 -8.55 9.07 12.87
C LEU A 81 -8.16 9.17 14.35
N ARG A 82 -7.10 8.48 14.80
CA ARG A 82 -6.71 8.43 16.23
C ARG A 82 -5.44 9.18 16.62
N GLY A 83 -4.66 9.73 15.68
CA GLY A 83 -3.45 10.42 16.09
C GLY A 83 -2.75 11.22 15.00
N GLY A 84 -2.82 12.56 15.12
CA GLY A 84 -1.66 13.37 14.80
C GLY A 84 -0.52 12.98 15.72
N SER A 85 0.38 12.10 15.26
CA SER A 85 1.67 11.82 15.89
C SER A 85 2.55 11.14 14.85
N GLY A 86 3.55 11.87 14.36
CA GLY A 86 4.47 11.42 13.34
C GLY A 86 5.20 10.14 13.73
N THR A 87 5.13 9.13 12.87
CA THR A 87 6.07 8.01 12.91
C THR A 87 7.28 8.39 12.07
N ASP A 88 8.22 9.02 12.76
CA ASP A 88 9.59 9.27 12.31
C ASP A 88 10.22 7.98 11.76
N HIS A 89 10.45 7.96 10.44
CA HIS A 89 11.15 6.89 9.74
C HIS A 89 12.69 7.00 9.85
N ARG A 90 13.25 7.85 10.73
CA ARG A 90 14.69 7.84 11.06
C ARG A 90 15.10 6.67 11.95
N ARG A 91 15.05 5.45 11.45
CA ARG A 91 15.87 4.34 11.99
C ARG A 91 16.44 3.48 10.86
N ASN A 92 17.25 4.08 9.98
CA ASN A 92 18.19 3.30 9.16
C ASN A 92 19.44 4.08 8.74
N ARG A 93 20.25 4.54 9.71
CA ARG A 93 21.65 4.94 9.48
C ARG A 93 22.44 4.76 10.78
N LYS A 94 22.96 3.55 11.01
CA LYS A 94 24.20 3.27 11.76
C LYS A 94 24.44 1.75 11.85
N ILE A 95 24.59 1.10 10.70
CA ILE A 95 25.24 -0.23 10.63
C ILE A 95 26.09 -0.29 9.36
N GLN A 96 27.12 0.57 9.25
CA GLN A 96 28.28 0.39 8.36
C GLN A 96 29.24 1.60 8.51
N ALA A 97 30.02 1.59 9.59
CA ALA A 97 31.29 2.30 9.74
C ALA A 97 31.77 2.04 11.18
N GLY A 98 32.86 1.33 11.45
CA GLY A 98 33.75 0.58 10.59
C GLY A 98 34.26 -0.59 11.39
N MET A 99 34.36 -1.73 10.74
CA MET A 99 35.09 -2.87 11.24
C MET A 99 35.78 -3.45 10.03
N THR A 100 37.01 -3.00 9.80
CA THR A 100 38.13 -3.78 9.27
C THR A 100 39.34 -2.87 9.01
N PRO A 101 40.55 -3.44 9.02
CA PRO A 101 40.94 -4.76 9.55
C PRO A 101 41.32 -4.70 11.03
#